data_AF-A0A4R0GXX2-F1
#
_entry.id   AF-A0A4R0GXX2-F1
#
_cell.length_a   1.000
_cell.length_b   1.000
_cell.length_c   1.000
_cell.angle_alpha   90.00
_cell.angle_beta   90.00
_cell.angle_gamma   90.00
#
_symmetry.space_group_name_H-M   'P 1'
#
loop_
_entity.id
_entity.type
_entity.pdbx_description
1 polymer ?
#
loop_
_entity_poly.entity_id
_entity_poly.type
_entity_poly.pdbx_seq_one_letter_code
_entity_poly.pdbx_strand_id
1 'polypeptide(L)'
;MGFGVLAGTRAPVRVWTDPYRVEAQAARQLRNIGGLPWVHGVAVMPDVHFGKGATVGSVIAMRQAVSPAAVGVDIGCGMSAVRTSLTAADLPDDLAGLRRAIEEAIPVGFAQRDEPVNPRRIRGLEQRGWDDFWQRFTGLDRKVAQLETRARRQLGTLGGGNHFIEVCLEQGGADTGRVWLMLHSGSRNIGKELAERHMAVARRLPHNADLPDRDLAVFLTGTPEMDAYRRDLWWAQEYARRNRAIMLAVLTNLVRDRFPQVSYDEPISCHHNYVAEERYDGVDVLVTRKGAIRAGTGDLGIIPGSMGTGSYIVRGKGNEAAYCSASHGAGRRMSRAQAKRTYSTDDLAAQTSGVECRKDAGVVDEIPGAYKDITEVMAQQQDLVEVVAHLKQVVCVKG
;
A
#
# COMPACT_ATOMS: atom_id res chain seq x y z
N MET A 1 19.44 6.75 19.92
CA MET A 1 18.80 5.80 19.00
C MET A 1 17.57 6.50 18.42
N GLY A 2 17.30 6.34 17.12
CA GLY A 2 16.14 6.98 16.45
C GLY A 2 14.77 6.39 16.81
N PHE A 3 14.71 5.43 17.74
CA PHE A 3 13.51 4.73 18.15
C PHE A 3 13.42 4.57 19.67
N GLY A 4 12.20 4.46 20.19
CA GLY A 4 11.89 3.98 21.54
C GLY A 4 11.64 2.47 21.56
N VAL A 5 11.51 1.89 22.75
CA VAL A 5 11.18 0.46 22.93
C VAL A 5 9.87 0.34 23.68
N LEU A 6 8.95 -0.48 23.17
CA LEU A 6 7.69 -0.78 23.84
C LEU A 6 7.92 -1.90 24.88
N ALA A 7 7.75 -1.57 26.16
CA ALA A 7 7.89 -2.52 27.25
C ALA A 7 6.73 -3.54 27.33
N GLY A 8 6.99 -4.67 27.99
CA GLY A 8 6.01 -5.73 28.22
C GLY A 8 5.87 -6.72 27.05
N THR A 9 6.94 -6.92 26.27
CA THR A 9 6.99 -7.84 25.13
C THR A 9 8.10 -8.87 25.34
N ARG A 10 7.96 -10.06 24.72
CA ARG A 10 9.00 -11.09 24.73
C ARG A 10 10.07 -10.80 23.68
N ALA A 11 9.63 -10.42 22.48
CA ALA A 11 10.50 -9.99 21.38
C ALA A 11 10.70 -8.46 21.42
N PRO A 12 11.82 -7.94 20.87
CA PRO A 12 12.03 -6.49 20.77
C PRO A 12 10.95 -5.84 19.91
N VAL A 13 10.33 -4.79 20.44
CA VAL A 13 9.38 -3.92 19.71
C VAL A 13 9.94 -2.50 19.69
N ARG A 14 10.48 -2.10 18.54
CA ARG A 14 11.15 -0.81 18.31
C ARG A 14 10.16 0.16 17.66
N VAL A 15 10.08 1.40 18.14
CA VAL A 15 9.02 2.36 17.78
C VAL A 15 9.63 3.70 17.33
N TRP A 16 9.40 4.07 16.07
CA TRP A 16 9.80 5.36 15.46
C TRP A 16 8.76 6.46 15.69
N THR A 17 8.16 6.48 16.87
CA THR A 17 7.31 7.56 17.37
C THR A 17 7.34 7.53 18.88
N ASP A 18 6.73 8.50 19.55
CA ASP A 18 6.59 8.49 21.01
C ASP A 18 5.71 7.29 21.43
N PRO A 19 6.26 6.26 22.12
CA PRO A 19 5.49 5.09 22.52
C PRO A 19 4.31 5.42 23.44
N TYR A 20 4.36 6.54 24.17
CA TYR A 20 3.28 7.02 25.04
C TYR A 20 2.15 7.70 24.27
N ARG A 21 2.39 8.14 23.02
CA ARG A 21 1.38 8.71 22.13
C ARG A 21 0.68 7.67 21.25
N VAL A 22 1.18 6.43 21.20
CA VAL A 22 0.51 5.33 20.50
C VAL A 22 -0.81 5.02 21.22
N GLU A 23 -1.92 5.02 20.47
CA GLU A 23 -3.24 4.72 21.01
C GLU A 23 -3.24 3.41 21.82
N ALA A 24 -3.93 3.39 22.97
CA ALA A 24 -3.91 2.26 23.90
C ALA A 24 -4.29 0.91 23.24
N GLN A 25 -5.23 0.93 22.29
CA GLN A 25 -5.61 -0.25 21.50
C GLN A 25 -4.49 -0.75 20.60
N ALA A 26 -3.78 0.15 19.90
CA ALA A 26 -2.65 -0.18 19.04
C ALA A 26 -1.45 -0.65 19.87
N ALA A 27 -1.17 0.01 21.01
CA ALA A 27 -0.12 -0.41 21.93
C ALA A 27 -0.38 -1.83 22.50
N ARG A 28 -1.63 -2.17 22.83
CA ARG A 28 -2.01 -3.53 23.24
C ARG A 28 -1.83 -4.54 22.10
N GLN A 29 -2.24 -4.20 20.88
CA GLN A 29 -2.05 -5.07 19.72
C GLN A 29 -0.55 -5.34 19.46
N LEU A 30 0.30 -4.32 19.58
CA LEU A 30 1.76 -4.47 19.48
C LEU A 30 2.35 -5.36 20.57
N ARG A 31 1.87 -5.24 21.82
CA ARG A 31 2.29 -6.13 22.91
C ARG A 31 1.88 -7.58 22.67
N ASN A 32 0.66 -7.80 22.18
CA ASN A 32 0.19 -9.15 21.83
C ASN A 32 1.08 -9.77 20.73
N ILE A 33 1.39 -9.00 19.67
CA ILE A 33 2.30 -9.44 18.60
C ILE A 33 3.70 -9.73 19.17
N GLY A 34 4.28 -8.80 19.91
CA GLY A 34 5.61 -8.96 20.52
C GLY A 34 5.69 -10.05 21.59
N GLY A 35 4.55 -10.57 22.07
CA GLY A 35 4.47 -11.71 22.98
C GLY A 35 4.45 -13.07 22.29
N LEU A 36 4.20 -13.13 20.98
CA LEU A 36 4.10 -14.39 20.24
C LEU A 36 5.44 -15.14 20.21
N PRO A 37 5.45 -16.47 20.34
CA PRO A 37 6.69 -17.25 20.42
C PRO A 37 7.51 -17.22 19.12
N TRP A 38 6.84 -17.04 17.98
CA TRP A 38 7.48 -17.03 16.66
C TRP A 38 8.05 -15.67 16.27
N VAL A 39 7.72 -14.58 16.98
CA VAL A 39 8.17 -13.24 16.59
C VAL A 39 9.65 -13.05 16.93
N HIS A 40 10.45 -12.73 15.92
CA HIS A 40 11.84 -12.35 16.06
C HIS A 40 11.98 -10.90 16.53
N GLY A 41 11.15 -10.01 15.99
CA GLY A 41 11.00 -8.65 16.47
C GLY A 41 9.99 -7.86 15.65
N VAL A 42 9.67 -6.67 16.12
CA VAL A 42 8.72 -5.75 15.48
C VAL A 42 9.35 -4.37 15.35
N ALA A 43 9.27 -3.78 14.16
CA ALA A 43 9.52 -2.37 13.96
C ALA A 43 8.20 -1.64 13.69
N VAL A 44 7.97 -0.54 14.39
CA VAL A 44 6.74 0.24 14.37
C VAL A 44 7.04 1.61 13.80
N MET A 45 6.38 1.91 12.69
CA MET A 45 6.57 3.12 11.90
C MET A 45 5.78 4.30 12.51
N PRO A 46 6.16 5.56 12.20
CA PRO A 46 5.49 6.75 12.78
C PRO A 46 3.98 6.84 12.49
N ASP A 47 3.54 6.27 11.39
CA ASP A 47 2.15 6.24 10.93
C ASP A 47 1.28 5.19 11.66
N VAL A 48 1.82 4.52 12.68
CA VAL A 48 1.15 3.43 13.40
C VAL A 48 -0.25 3.79 13.90
N HIS A 49 -1.20 2.89 13.65
CA HIS A 49 -2.56 2.97 14.19
C HIS A 49 -3.20 1.59 14.24
N PHE A 50 -4.32 1.50 14.96
CA PHE A 50 -5.06 0.24 15.09
C PHE A 50 -5.53 -0.29 13.73
N GLY A 51 -5.37 -1.60 13.53
CA GLY A 51 -5.81 -2.30 12.33
C GLY A 51 -6.44 -3.65 12.66
N LYS A 52 -7.21 -4.22 11.72
CA LYS A 52 -7.73 -5.61 11.84
C LYS A 52 -6.60 -6.61 11.64
N GLY A 53 -6.38 -7.59 12.50
CA GLY A 53 -5.18 -8.45 12.41
C GLY A 53 -4.01 -7.90 13.23
N ALA A 54 -3.15 -7.14 12.55
CA ALA A 54 -2.07 -6.35 13.14
C ALA A 54 -2.30 -4.83 12.96
N THR A 55 -1.53 -4.03 13.70
CA THR A 55 -1.44 -2.58 13.51
C THR A 55 -1.03 -2.25 12.08
N VAL A 56 -1.60 -1.19 11.51
CA VAL A 56 -1.04 -0.57 10.30
C VAL A 56 0.18 0.25 10.73
N GLY A 57 1.23 0.33 9.92
CA GLY A 57 2.51 0.93 10.31
C GLY A 57 3.39 -0.04 11.09
N SER A 58 3.29 -1.35 10.84
CA SER A 58 4.13 -2.35 11.51
C SER A 58 4.83 -3.30 10.55
N VAL A 59 6.05 -3.66 10.95
CA VAL A 59 6.92 -4.62 10.29
C VAL A 59 7.20 -5.72 11.29
N ILE A 60 6.74 -6.94 10.99
CA ILE A 60 6.74 -8.08 11.90
C ILE A 60 7.59 -9.17 11.30
N ALA A 61 8.77 -9.41 11.90
CA ALA A 61 9.66 -10.49 11.52
C ALA A 61 9.31 -11.74 12.33
N MET A 62 8.95 -12.84 11.67
CA MET A 62 8.61 -14.11 12.31
C MET A 62 9.55 -15.24 11.87
N ARG A 63 9.94 -16.09 12.83
CA ARG A 63 10.68 -17.34 12.61
C ARG A 63 9.70 -18.45 12.27
N GLN A 64 9.89 -19.08 11.11
CA GLN A 64 9.16 -20.29 10.71
C GLN A 64 7.62 -20.18 10.78
N ALA A 65 7.09 -18.96 10.77
CA ALA A 65 5.67 -18.70 10.92
C ALA A 65 5.25 -17.45 10.18
N VAL A 66 3.97 -17.36 9.82
CA VAL A 66 3.38 -16.16 9.23
C VAL A 66 1.91 -16.05 9.63
N SER A 67 1.50 -14.84 10.03
CA SER A 67 0.09 -14.55 10.29
C SER A 67 -0.57 -13.94 9.05
N PRO A 68 -1.57 -14.60 8.43
CA PRO A 68 -2.27 -14.04 7.27
C PRO A 68 -3.00 -12.73 7.59
N ALA A 69 -3.57 -12.60 8.80
CA ALA A 69 -4.26 -11.37 9.20
C ALA A 69 -3.29 -10.20 9.47
N ALA A 70 -2.04 -10.52 9.83
CA ALA A 70 -1.00 -9.51 9.95
C ALA A 70 -0.59 -8.91 8.61
N VAL A 71 -0.80 -9.58 7.47
CA VAL A 71 -0.62 -9.00 6.13
C VAL A 71 -1.78 -8.07 5.78
N GLY A 72 -2.99 -8.47 6.17
CA GLY A 72 -4.24 -7.78 5.84
C GLY A 72 -4.94 -8.36 4.61
N VAL A 73 -6.15 -7.86 4.34
CA VAL A 73 -7.01 -8.40 3.28
C VAL A 73 -6.64 -7.92 1.88
N ASP A 74 -5.96 -6.78 1.76
CA ASP A 74 -5.51 -6.27 0.46
C ASP A 74 -4.03 -6.61 0.25
N ILE A 75 -3.78 -7.89 -0.04
CA ILE A 75 -2.45 -8.44 -0.24
C ILE A 75 -1.76 -7.73 -1.41
N GLY A 76 -0.53 -7.29 -1.24
CA GLY A 76 0.22 -6.57 -2.26
C GLY A 76 -0.29 -5.16 -2.52
N CYS A 77 -1.18 -4.59 -1.69
CA CYS A 77 -1.48 -3.16 -1.73
C CYS A 77 -0.17 -2.36 -1.74
N GLY A 78 -0.12 -1.34 -2.57
CA GLY A 78 1.13 -0.68 -2.93
C GLY A 78 0.90 0.51 -3.82
N MET A 79 2.00 1.16 -4.17
CA MET A 79 1.98 2.34 -5.02
C MET A 79 2.93 2.21 -6.19
N SER A 80 2.64 2.98 -7.24
CA SER A 80 3.56 3.19 -8.34
C SER A 80 3.56 4.66 -8.73
N ALA A 81 4.73 5.20 -9.06
CA ALA A 81 4.89 6.58 -9.47
C ALA A 81 5.93 6.70 -10.59
N VAL A 82 5.75 7.67 -11.47
CA VAL A 82 6.72 7.97 -12.54
C VAL A 82 6.78 9.47 -12.75
N ARG A 83 8.01 10.00 -12.84
CA ARG A 83 8.25 11.40 -13.21
C ARG A 83 8.20 11.53 -14.72
N THR A 84 7.64 12.64 -15.20
CA THR A 84 7.55 12.95 -16.62
C THR A 84 8.47 14.12 -16.98
N SER A 85 8.75 14.31 -18.27
CA SER A 85 9.41 15.52 -18.75
C SER A 85 8.52 16.76 -18.74
N LEU A 86 7.21 16.62 -18.46
CA LEU A 86 6.28 17.74 -18.41
C LEU A 86 6.47 18.57 -17.15
N THR A 87 6.04 19.82 -17.24
CA THR A 87 6.00 20.81 -16.18
C THR A 87 4.57 21.31 -15.97
N ALA A 88 4.34 22.05 -14.89
CA ALA A 88 3.06 22.68 -14.62
C ALA A 88 2.56 23.54 -15.80
N ALA A 89 3.45 24.17 -16.55
CA ALA A 89 3.13 25.00 -17.71
C ALA A 89 2.63 24.20 -18.93
N ASP A 90 2.91 22.89 -18.97
CA ASP A 90 2.42 22.01 -20.03
C ASP A 90 0.99 21.50 -19.74
N LEU A 91 0.52 21.61 -18.49
CA LEU A 91 -0.82 21.19 -18.10
C LEU A 91 -1.86 22.25 -18.50
N PRO A 92 -3.09 21.84 -18.87
CA PRO A 92 -4.17 22.79 -19.14
C PRO A 92 -4.62 23.48 -17.85
N ASP A 93 -5.15 24.71 -17.98
CA ASP A 93 -5.72 25.46 -16.86
C ASP A 93 -6.91 24.72 -16.21
N ASP A 94 -7.75 24.07 -17.02
CA ASP A 94 -8.83 23.20 -16.56
C ASP A 94 -8.40 21.73 -16.59
N LEU A 95 -8.22 21.15 -15.40
CA LEU A 95 -7.83 19.76 -15.20
C LEU A 95 -9.01 18.78 -15.21
N ALA A 96 -10.25 19.24 -15.26
CA ALA A 96 -11.42 18.38 -15.22
C ALA A 96 -11.47 17.41 -16.42
N GLY A 97 -11.02 17.86 -17.58
CA GLY A 97 -10.88 17.01 -18.76
C GLY A 97 -9.83 15.89 -18.59
N LEU A 98 -8.73 16.17 -17.87
CA LEU A 98 -7.74 15.14 -17.54
C LEU A 98 -8.30 14.14 -16.53
N ARG A 99 -8.99 14.61 -15.48
CA ARG A 99 -9.64 13.75 -14.49
C ARG A 99 -10.63 12.78 -15.15
N ARG A 100 -11.54 13.29 -15.99
CA ARG A 100 -12.54 12.48 -16.71
C ARG A 100 -11.89 11.42 -17.61
N ALA A 101 -10.85 11.81 -18.36
CA ALA A 101 -10.14 10.87 -19.23
C ALA A 101 -9.49 9.71 -18.44
N ILE A 102 -8.95 10.00 -17.24
CA ILE A 102 -8.40 8.95 -16.36
C ILE A 102 -9.52 8.03 -15.84
N GLU A 103 -10.64 8.59 -15.40
CA GLU A 103 -11.81 7.84 -14.92
C GLU A 103 -12.41 6.93 -16.01
N GLU A 104 -12.43 7.37 -17.26
CA GLU A 104 -12.86 6.58 -18.42
C GLU A 104 -11.88 5.46 -18.76
N ALA A 105 -10.58 5.72 -18.70
CA ALA A 105 -9.55 4.74 -19.07
C ALA A 105 -9.32 3.65 -18.01
N ILE A 106 -9.50 3.99 -16.74
CA ILE A 106 -9.20 3.11 -15.59
C ILE A 106 -10.43 3.01 -14.68
N PRO A 107 -11.14 1.87 -14.69
CA PRO A 107 -12.31 1.68 -13.84
C PRO A 107 -11.99 1.84 -12.34
N VAL A 108 -12.86 2.55 -11.64
CA VAL A 108 -12.71 2.91 -10.21
C VAL A 108 -13.77 2.25 -9.32
N GLY A 109 -13.54 2.23 -8.02
CA GLY A 109 -14.53 1.76 -7.04
C GLY A 109 -14.79 0.25 -7.13
N PHE A 110 -16.06 -0.11 -7.30
CA PHE A 110 -16.50 -1.50 -7.49
C PHE A 110 -16.60 -1.91 -8.96
N ALA A 111 -16.35 -0.98 -9.90
CA ALA A 111 -16.38 -1.28 -11.31
C ALA A 111 -15.27 -2.28 -11.70
N GLN A 112 -15.52 -3.00 -12.79
CA GLN A 112 -14.57 -3.89 -13.45
C GLN A 112 -14.70 -3.70 -14.96
N ARG A 113 -13.74 -4.20 -15.73
CA ARG A 113 -13.81 -4.15 -17.18
C ARG A 113 -14.86 -5.12 -17.71
N ASP A 114 -15.55 -4.75 -18.77
CA ASP A 114 -16.46 -5.66 -19.49
C ASP A 114 -15.68 -6.82 -20.11
N GLU A 115 -14.55 -6.50 -20.74
CA GLU A 115 -13.62 -7.49 -21.29
C GLU A 115 -12.25 -7.44 -20.59
N PRO A 116 -11.61 -8.61 -20.36
CA PRO A 116 -10.26 -8.66 -19.84
C PRO A 116 -9.29 -7.77 -20.62
N VAL A 117 -8.42 -7.07 -19.90
CA VAL A 117 -7.34 -6.32 -20.51
C VAL A 117 -6.38 -7.28 -21.21
N ASN A 118 -5.92 -6.92 -22.42
CA ASN A 118 -4.88 -7.62 -23.14
C ASN A 118 -3.54 -6.90 -22.96
N PRO A 119 -2.62 -7.40 -22.11
CA PRO A 119 -1.32 -6.78 -21.85
C PRO A 119 -0.49 -6.55 -23.11
N ARG A 120 -0.65 -7.40 -24.13
CA ARG A 120 0.06 -7.32 -25.42
C ARG A 120 -0.32 -6.12 -26.27
N ARG A 121 -1.43 -5.46 -25.94
CA ARG A 121 -1.90 -4.24 -26.64
C ARG A 121 -1.50 -2.96 -25.91
N ILE A 122 -0.88 -3.05 -24.73
CA ILE A 122 -0.51 -1.87 -23.94
C ILE A 122 0.96 -1.54 -24.22
N ARG A 123 1.18 -0.39 -24.85
CA ARG A 123 2.53 0.14 -25.11
C ARG A 123 3.28 0.35 -23.79
N GLY A 124 4.55 -0.07 -23.77
CA GLY A 124 5.45 0.13 -22.62
C GLY A 124 5.25 -0.85 -21.46
N LEU A 125 4.34 -1.81 -21.59
CA LEU A 125 4.13 -2.86 -20.58
C LEU A 125 5.01 -4.08 -20.87
N GLU A 126 5.61 -4.66 -19.82
CA GLU A 126 6.37 -5.92 -19.91
C GLU A 126 5.48 -7.05 -20.45
N GLN A 127 5.99 -7.78 -21.44
CA GLN A 127 5.21 -8.77 -22.19
C GLN A 127 5.44 -10.20 -21.73
N ARG A 128 6.53 -10.46 -20.99
CA ARG A 128 6.88 -11.81 -20.53
C ARG A 128 6.10 -12.22 -19.29
N GLY A 129 5.92 -13.54 -19.13
CA GLY A 129 5.42 -14.15 -17.90
C GLY A 129 3.91 -14.00 -17.63
N TRP A 130 3.12 -13.42 -18.54
CA TRP A 130 1.66 -13.37 -18.38
C TRP A 130 0.99 -14.74 -18.45
N ASP A 131 1.45 -15.60 -19.36
CA ASP A 131 0.88 -16.93 -19.55
C ASP A 131 1.17 -17.83 -18.34
N ASP A 132 2.41 -17.85 -17.84
CA ASP A 132 2.79 -18.54 -16.59
C ASP A 132 1.97 -18.04 -15.39
N PHE A 133 1.86 -16.71 -15.25
CA PHE A 133 1.11 -16.09 -14.16
C PHE A 133 -0.35 -16.55 -14.10
N TRP A 134 -1.00 -16.64 -15.26
CA TRP A 134 -2.38 -17.12 -15.34
C TRP A 134 -2.49 -18.64 -15.24
N GLN A 135 -1.51 -19.41 -15.73
CA GLN A 135 -1.50 -20.86 -15.57
C GLN A 135 -1.53 -21.25 -14.08
N ARG A 136 -0.77 -20.52 -13.24
CA ARG A 136 -0.75 -20.71 -11.79
C ARG A 136 -2.08 -20.39 -11.08
N PHE A 137 -3.01 -19.68 -11.72
CA PHE A 137 -4.32 -19.33 -11.14
C PHE A 137 -5.14 -20.56 -10.75
N THR A 138 -5.09 -21.59 -11.58
CA THR A 138 -5.82 -22.86 -11.35
C THR A 138 -5.35 -23.61 -10.11
N GLY A 139 -4.12 -23.34 -9.64
CA GLY A 139 -3.55 -23.95 -8.45
C GLY A 139 -3.87 -23.21 -7.15
N LEU A 140 -4.58 -22.07 -7.18
CA LEU A 140 -4.96 -21.30 -5.99
C LEU A 140 -6.04 -22.03 -5.15
N ASP A 141 -6.44 -21.45 -4.01
CA ASP A 141 -7.61 -21.93 -3.26
C ASP A 141 -8.79 -22.31 -4.17
N ARG A 142 -9.39 -23.47 -3.90
CA ARG A 142 -10.41 -24.09 -4.76
C ARG A 142 -11.56 -23.17 -5.13
N LYS A 143 -12.02 -22.31 -4.21
CA LYS A 143 -13.13 -21.38 -4.51
C LYS A 143 -12.63 -20.15 -5.28
N VAL A 144 -11.39 -19.73 -5.04
CA VAL A 144 -10.76 -18.63 -5.79
C VAL A 144 -10.43 -19.03 -7.22
N ALA A 145 -10.02 -20.27 -7.45
CA ALA A 145 -9.80 -20.83 -8.79
C ALA A 145 -11.05 -20.76 -9.70
N GLN A 146 -12.25 -20.65 -9.11
CA GLN A 146 -13.51 -20.47 -9.85
C GLN A 146 -13.78 -19.00 -10.24
N LEU A 147 -12.95 -18.06 -9.80
CA LEU A 147 -13.12 -16.61 -10.01
C LEU A 147 -12.21 -16.06 -11.10
N GLU A 148 -11.67 -16.89 -12.00
CA GLU A 148 -10.68 -16.45 -13.00
C GLU A 148 -11.22 -15.33 -13.89
N THR A 149 -12.43 -15.46 -14.42
CA THR A 149 -13.08 -14.43 -15.24
C THR A 149 -13.16 -13.10 -14.51
N ARG A 150 -13.53 -13.13 -13.21
CA ARG A 150 -13.58 -11.93 -12.37
C ARG A 150 -12.19 -11.36 -12.15
N ALA A 151 -11.20 -12.18 -11.84
CA ALA A 151 -9.82 -11.75 -11.65
C ALA A 151 -9.25 -11.10 -12.92
N ARG A 152 -9.55 -11.64 -14.10
CA ARG A 152 -9.15 -11.08 -15.39
C ARG A 152 -9.82 -9.74 -15.69
N ARG A 153 -11.11 -9.58 -15.37
CA ARG A 153 -11.86 -8.32 -15.53
C ARG A 153 -11.50 -7.24 -14.53
N GLN A 154 -11.06 -7.62 -13.33
CA GLN A 154 -10.58 -6.68 -12.30
C GLN A 154 -9.12 -6.25 -12.50
N LEU A 155 -8.36 -6.93 -13.35
CA LEU A 155 -6.99 -6.57 -13.64
C LEU A 155 -6.93 -5.25 -14.44
N GLY A 156 -6.08 -4.31 -14.01
CA GLY A 156 -6.03 -2.95 -14.55
C GLY A 156 -7.17 -2.06 -14.07
N THR A 157 -7.63 -2.23 -12.83
CA THR A 157 -8.68 -1.40 -12.18
C THR A 157 -8.21 -0.87 -10.84
N LEU A 158 -8.67 0.32 -10.47
CA LEU A 158 -8.18 1.04 -9.30
C LEU A 158 -8.71 0.45 -8.00
N GLY A 159 -10.03 0.35 -7.89
CA GLY A 159 -10.71 0.03 -6.64
C GLY A 159 -11.24 1.22 -5.85
N GLY A 160 -11.84 0.89 -4.71
CA GLY A 160 -12.35 1.86 -3.73
C GLY A 160 -11.49 1.93 -2.47
N GLY A 161 -11.99 2.63 -1.45
CA GLY A 161 -11.27 2.84 -0.20
C GLY A 161 -10.14 3.86 -0.35
N ASN A 162 -8.94 3.53 0.15
CA ASN A 162 -7.78 4.43 0.10
C ASN A 162 -7.07 4.42 -1.27
N HIS A 163 -7.55 3.67 -2.26
CA HIS A 163 -6.99 3.66 -3.61
C HIS A 163 -7.27 4.99 -4.34
N PHE A 164 -6.29 5.42 -5.14
CA PHE A 164 -6.36 6.67 -5.90
C PHE A 164 -5.41 6.67 -7.10
N ILE A 165 -5.64 7.58 -8.04
CA ILE A 165 -4.67 8.00 -9.06
C ILE A 165 -4.50 9.50 -8.90
N GLU A 166 -3.25 9.98 -8.88
CA GLU A 166 -2.94 11.39 -8.74
C GLU A 166 -2.01 11.86 -9.85
N VAL A 167 -2.24 13.10 -10.29
CA VAL A 167 -1.28 13.89 -11.05
C VAL A 167 -0.75 14.93 -10.09
N CYS A 168 0.57 14.94 -9.89
CA CYS A 168 1.23 15.77 -8.90
C CYS A 168 2.26 16.69 -9.54
N LEU A 169 2.51 17.81 -8.88
CA LEU A 169 3.61 18.73 -9.17
C LEU A 169 4.66 18.61 -8.09
N GLU A 170 5.91 18.48 -8.49
CA GLU A 170 7.05 18.54 -7.58
C GLU A 170 7.20 19.94 -6.97
N GLN A 171 7.54 19.99 -5.69
CA GLN A 171 7.58 21.18 -4.86
C GLN A 171 9.01 21.45 -4.39
N GLY A 172 9.50 22.66 -4.60
CA GLY A 172 10.80 23.09 -4.12
C GLY A 172 11.97 22.50 -4.91
N GLY A 173 13.13 23.15 -4.83
CA GLY A 173 14.34 22.72 -5.54
C GLY A 173 14.29 22.95 -7.06
N ALA A 174 15.26 22.38 -7.77
CA ALA A 174 15.49 22.61 -9.20
C ALA A 174 14.41 22.00 -10.11
N ASP A 175 13.73 20.95 -9.65
CA ASP A 175 12.69 20.24 -10.39
C ASP A 175 11.27 20.73 -10.03
N THR A 176 11.14 21.90 -9.39
CA THR A 176 9.84 22.49 -9.04
C THR A 176 8.92 22.57 -10.27
N GLY A 177 7.70 22.09 -10.11
CA GLY A 177 6.69 22.06 -11.15
C GLY A 177 6.79 20.87 -12.10
N ARG A 178 7.75 19.96 -11.94
CA ARG A 178 7.77 18.69 -12.70
C ARG A 178 6.53 17.87 -12.41
N VAL A 179 5.94 17.32 -13.47
CA VAL A 179 4.73 16.51 -13.37
C VAL A 179 5.08 15.06 -13.05
N TRP A 180 4.42 14.53 -12.03
CA TRP A 180 4.46 13.14 -11.61
C TRP A 180 3.10 12.49 -11.79
N LEU A 181 3.11 11.23 -12.23
CA LEU A 181 1.92 10.38 -12.29
C LEU A 181 2.06 9.32 -11.20
N MET A 182 1.06 9.19 -10.34
CA MET A 182 1.10 8.30 -9.19
C MET A 182 -0.22 7.53 -9.05
N LEU A 183 -0.14 6.29 -8.58
CA LEU A 183 -1.32 5.50 -8.28
C LEU A 183 -1.12 4.61 -7.06
N HIS A 184 -2.23 4.33 -6.39
CA HIS A 184 -2.32 3.46 -5.22
C HIS A 184 -3.39 2.40 -5.46
N SER A 185 -2.97 1.13 -5.49
CA SER A 185 -3.88 0.00 -5.62
C SER A 185 -3.24 -1.31 -5.17
N GLY A 186 -4.09 -2.33 -4.97
CA GLY A 186 -3.70 -3.66 -4.51
C GLY A 186 -4.24 -4.79 -5.36
N SER A 187 -4.53 -5.91 -4.71
CA SER A 187 -4.92 -7.17 -5.35
C SER A 187 -6.42 -7.32 -5.57
N ARG A 188 -7.18 -6.23 -5.42
CA ARG A 188 -8.62 -6.18 -5.70
C ARG A 188 -9.40 -7.22 -4.87
N ASN A 189 -10.55 -7.69 -5.35
CA ASN A 189 -11.34 -8.66 -4.60
C ASN A 189 -10.62 -10.02 -4.53
N ILE A 190 -9.80 -10.38 -5.53
CA ILE A 190 -9.18 -11.71 -5.55
C ILE A 190 -8.22 -11.92 -4.38
N GLY A 191 -7.41 -10.91 -4.02
CA GLY A 191 -6.57 -11.00 -2.84
C GLY A 191 -7.35 -10.98 -1.53
N LYS A 192 -8.46 -10.24 -1.46
CA LYS A 192 -9.38 -10.27 -0.31
C LYS A 192 -9.93 -11.68 -0.09
N GLU A 193 -10.41 -12.34 -1.14
CA GLU A 193 -10.95 -13.70 -1.06
C GLU A 193 -9.90 -14.69 -0.55
N LEU A 194 -8.67 -14.62 -1.07
CA LEU A 194 -7.57 -15.47 -0.61
C LEU A 194 -7.25 -15.20 0.87
N ALA A 195 -7.12 -13.93 1.25
CA ALA A 195 -6.79 -13.53 2.60
C ALA A 195 -7.83 -14.02 3.62
N GLU A 196 -9.12 -13.80 3.37
CA GLU A 196 -10.21 -14.20 4.27
C GLU A 196 -10.28 -15.73 4.45
N ARG A 197 -10.02 -16.49 3.37
CA ARG A 197 -10.00 -17.97 3.43
C ARG A 197 -8.86 -18.49 4.27
N HIS A 198 -7.65 -17.99 4.02
CA HIS A 198 -6.47 -18.39 4.78
C HIS A 198 -6.54 -17.95 6.24
N MET A 199 -7.10 -16.76 6.53
CA MET A 199 -7.38 -16.35 7.91
C MET A 199 -8.37 -17.31 8.60
N ALA A 200 -9.40 -17.77 7.91
CA ALA A 200 -10.37 -18.73 8.47
C ALA A 200 -9.73 -20.11 8.75
N VAL A 201 -8.83 -20.57 7.88
CA VAL A 201 -8.06 -21.81 8.10
C VAL A 201 -7.15 -21.65 9.32
N ALA A 202 -6.31 -20.60 9.35
CA ALA A 202 -5.35 -20.38 10.44
C ALA A 202 -6.01 -20.38 11.82
N ARG A 203 -7.17 -19.72 11.97
CA ARG A 203 -7.91 -19.64 13.25
C ARG A 203 -8.37 -21.00 13.81
N ARG A 204 -8.49 -22.02 12.96
CA ARG A 204 -8.97 -23.37 13.34
C ARG A 204 -7.83 -24.31 13.72
N LEU A 205 -6.58 -23.93 13.48
CA LEU A 205 -5.43 -24.81 13.76
C LEU A 205 -5.22 -24.95 15.28
N PRO A 206 -4.96 -26.17 15.79
CA PRO A 206 -4.87 -26.42 17.23
C PRO A 206 -3.83 -25.57 17.96
N HIS A 207 -2.66 -25.32 17.35
CA HIS A 207 -1.61 -24.50 17.97
C HIS A 207 -1.98 -23.01 18.10
N ASN A 208 -3.07 -22.57 17.48
CA ASN A 208 -3.60 -21.22 17.57
C ASN A 208 -4.77 -21.09 18.57
N ALA A 209 -5.06 -22.13 19.37
CA ALA A 209 -6.18 -22.16 20.31
C ALA A 209 -6.06 -21.11 21.42
N ASP A 210 -4.88 -21.02 22.03
CA ASP A 210 -4.63 -20.22 23.25
C ASP A 210 -4.03 -18.83 22.95
N LEU A 211 -4.18 -18.35 21.72
CA LEU A 211 -3.69 -17.02 21.36
C LEU A 211 -4.50 -15.92 22.06
N PRO A 212 -3.86 -14.83 22.52
CA PRO A 212 -4.54 -13.71 23.16
C PRO A 212 -5.52 -12.99 22.22
N ASP A 213 -5.33 -13.16 20.91
CA ASP A 213 -6.22 -12.69 19.87
C ASP A 213 -6.23 -13.71 18.73
N ARG A 214 -7.44 -14.11 18.29
CA ARG A 214 -7.63 -15.04 17.17
C ARG A 214 -7.14 -14.47 15.84
N ASP A 215 -7.08 -13.15 15.72
CA ASP A 215 -6.51 -12.46 14.57
C ASP A 215 -4.97 -12.61 14.50
N LEU A 216 -4.31 -13.15 15.53
CA LEU A 216 -2.87 -13.44 15.51
C LEU A 216 -2.52 -14.88 15.12
N ALA A 217 -3.51 -15.66 14.65
CA ALA A 217 -3.29 -17.02 14.18
C ALA A 217 -2.19 -17.07 13.09
N VAL A 218 -1.34 -18.10 13.17
CA VAL A 218 -0.21 -18.30 12.25
C VAL A 218 -0.27 -19.64 11.54
N PHE A 219 0.30 -19.70 10.34
CA PHE A 219 0.79 -20.94 9.73
C PHE A 219 2.25 -21.18 10.14
N LEU A 220 2.65 -22.45 10.20
CA LEU A 220 4.01 -22.86 10.56
C LEU A 220 4.72 -23.49 9.34
N THR A 221 6.02 -23.26 9.20
CA THR A 221 6.82 -23.84 8.11
C THR A 221 6.76 -25.36 8.14
N GLY A 222 6.72 -25.99 6.96
CA GLY A 222 6.67 -27.45 6.82
C GLY A 222 5.27 -28.05 6.96
N THR A 223 4.22 -27.22 7.03
CA THR A 223 2.83 -27.71 6.99
C THR A 223 2.17 -27.46 5.63
N PRO A 224 1.21 -28.32 5.21
CA PRO A 224 0.46 -28.12 3.98
C PRO A 224 -0.28 -26.77 3.92
N GLU A 225 -0.75 -26.27 5.06
CA GLU A 225 -1.44 -24.98 5.15
C GLU A 225 -0.50 -23.80 4.89
N MET A 226 0.74 -23.86 5.37
CA MET A 226 1.76 -22.86 5.03
C MET A 226 2.07 -22.87 3.54
N ASP A 227 2.26 -24.05 2.93
CA ASP A 227 2.56 -24.15 1.50
C ASP A 227 1.40 -23.62 0.65
N ALA A 228 0.16 -23.95 1.03
CA ALA A 228 -1.04 -23.43 0.39
C ALA A 228 -1.15 -21.91 0.53
N TYR A 229 -0.91 -21.37 1.73
CA TYR A 229 -0.94 -19.93 1.96
C TYR A 229 0.14 -19.20 1.17
N ARG A 230 1.39 -19.68 1.18
CA ARG A 230 2.51 -19.03 0.48
C ARG A 230 2.27 -18.99 -1.03
N ARG A 231 1.83 -20.09 -1.63
CA ARG A 231 1.48 -20.13 -3.06
C ARG A 231 0.47 -19.04 -3.42
N ASP A 232 -0.60 -18.93 -2.63
CA ASP A 232 -1.68 -17.98 -2.88
C ASP A 232 -1.26 -16.52 -2.58
N LEU A 233 -0.50 -16.31 -1.51
CA LEU A 233 0.08 -15.03 -1.11
C LEU A 233 1.00 -14.46 -2.19
N TRP A 234 1.93 -15.27 -2.70
CA TRP A 234 2.87 -14.85 -3.75
C TRP A 234 2.16 -14.52 -5.05
N TRP A 235 1.17 -15.31 -5.43
CA TRP A 235 0.34 -15.01 -6.59
C TRP A 235 -0.43 -13.70 -6.41
N ALA A 236 -1.03 -13.45 -5.25
CA ALA A 236 -1.77 -12.22 -4.98
C ALA A 236 -0.88 -10.97 -4.96
N GLN A 237 0.34 -11.07 -4.40
CA GLN A 237 1.34 -9.99 -4.46
C GLN A 237 1.74 -9.67 -5.90
N GLU A 238 1.95 -10.71 -6.72
CA GLU A 238 2.23 -10.55 -8.15
C GLU A 238 1.05 -9.95 -8.91
N TYR A 239 -0.18 -10.39 -8.63
CA TYR A 239 -1.41 -9.83 -9.20
C TYR A 239 -1.51 -8.33 -8.92
N ALA A 240 -1.26 -7.90 -7.67
CA ALA A 240 -1.30 -6.48 -7.30
C ALA A 240 -0.24 -5.66 -8.05
N ARG A 241 0.98 -6.18 -8.23
CA ARG A 241 2.04 -5.52 -9.00
C ARG A 241 1.67 -5.39 -10.47
N ARG A 242 1.16 -6.47 -11.07
CA ARG A 242 0.68 -6.51 -12.46
C ARG A 242 -0.51 -5.56 -12.68
N ASN A 243 -1.42 -5.47 -11.70
CA ASN A 243 -2.53 -4.53 -11.70
C ASN A 243 -2.03 -3.08 -11.79
N ARG A 244 -1.08 -2.70 -10.93
CA ARG A 244 -0.46 -1.38 -10.96
C ARG A 244 0.32 -1.10 -12.24
N ALA A 245 1.08 -2.08 -12.74
CA ALA A 245 1.85 -1.94 -13.97
C ALA A 245 0.94 -1.66 -15.18
N ILE A 246 -0.19 -2.35 -15.29
CA ILE A 246 -1.20 -2.08 -16.32
C ILE A 246 -1.77 -0.67 -16.18
N MET A 247 -2.19 -0.27 -14.98
CA MET A 247 -2.76 1.06 -14.78
C MET A 247 -1.74 2.17 -15.05
N LEU A 248 -0.49 2.00 -14.64
CA LEU A 248 0.56 2.98 -14.90
C LEU A 248 0.83 3.09 -16.41
N ALA A 249 0.91 1.96 -17.11
CA ALA A 249 1.10 1.97 -18.56
C ALA A 249 -0.10 2.63 -19.28
N VAL A 250 -1.34 2.35 -18.88
CA VAL A 250 -2.54 3.04 -19.40
C VAL A 250 -2.46 4.55 -19.14
N LEU A 251 -2.10 4.96 -17.93
CA LEU A 251 -2.00 6.37 -17.54
C LEU A 251 -0.90 7.10 -18.34
N THR A 252 0.28 6.49 -18.50
CA THR A 252 1.37 7.07 -19.30
C THR A 252 1.03 7.13 -20.80
N ASN A 253 0.25 6.18 -21.33
CA ASN A 253 -0.19 6.24 -22.73
C ASN A 253 -1.24 7.34 -22.91
N LEU A 254 -2.19 7.51 -21.98
CA LEU A 254 -3.16 8.61 -22.00
C LEU A 254 -2.46 9.98 -22.03
N VAL A 255 -1.43 10.16 -21.20
CA VAL A 255 -0.63 11.40 -21.21
C VAL A 255 0.15 11.54 -22.51
N ARG A 256 0.73 10.46 -23.04
CA ARG A 256 1.49 10.48 -24.29
C ARG A 256 0.64 10.81 -25.51
N ASP A 257 -0.62 10.37 -25.56
CA ASP A 257 -1.54 10.68 -26.65
C ASP A 257 -1.83 12.19 -26.72
N ARG A 258 -1.74 12.88 -25.58
CA ARG A 258 -1.87 14.35 -25.48
C ARG A 258 -0.53 15.08 -25.68
N PHE A 259 0.56 14.48 -25.24
CA PHE A 259 1.92 15.05 -25.31
C PHE A 259 2.88 14.06 -25.98
N PRO A 260 2.94 14.00 -27.32
CA PRO A 260 3.67 12.96 -28.04
C PRO A 260 5.17 12.87 -27.71
N GLN A 261 5.79 13.99 -27.33
CA GLN A 261 7.20 14.09 -27.00
C GLN A 261 7.52 13.81 -25.52
N VAL A 262 6.53 13.49 -24.69
CA VAL A 262 6.76 13.21 -23.27
C VAL A 262 7.71 12.03 -23.08
N SER A 263 8.70 12.21 -22.21
CA SER A 263 9.53 11.12 -21.67
C SER A 263 9.16 10.85 -20.23
N TYR A 264 9.49 9.63 -19.79
CA TYR A 264 9.22 9.14 -18.44
C TYR A 264 10.51 8.59 -17.86
N ASP A 265 10.75 8.84 -16.58
CA ASP A 265 11.81 8.20 -15.82
C ASP A 265 11.46 6.71 -15.54
N GLU A 266 12.38 5.97 -14.92
CA GLU A 266 12.10 4.61 -14.47
C GLU A 266 10.98 4.62 -13.41
N PRO A 267 9.92 3.82 -13.58
CA PRO A 267 8.85 3.75 -12.59
C PRO A 267 9.30 3.25 -11.22
N ILE A 268 8.87 3.95 -10.18
CA ILE A 268 8.96 3.50 -8.80
C ILE A 268 7.75 2.61 -8.52
N SER A 269 7.93 1.44 -7.93
CA SER A 269 6.81 0.56 -7.52
C SER A 269 7.15 -0.19 -6.25
N CYS A 270 6.34 0.02 -5.20
CA CYS A 270 6.56 -0.61 -3.90
C CYS A 270 5.24 -1.18 -3.34
N HIS A 271 5.31 -2.33 -2.68
CA HIS A 271 4.23 -2.83 -1.85
C HIS A 271 4.32 -2.23 -0.44
N HIS A 272 3.17 -2.11 0.23
CA HIS A 272 3.11 -1.75 1.66
C HIS A 272 2.27 -2.70 2.53
N ASN A 273 1.57 -3.66 1.92
CA ASN A 273 0.95 -4.81 2.59
C ASN A 273 1.45 -6.11 1.96
N TYR A 274 2.51 -6.71 2.48
CA TYR A 274 3.12 -7.89 1.85
C TYR A 274 4.03 -8.66 2.82
N VAL A 275 4.44 -9.85 2.40
CA VAL A 275 5.47 -10.65 3.07
C VAL A 275 6.70 -10.75 2.17
N ALA A 276 7.87 -10.81 2.78
CA ALA A 276 9.11 -11.16 2.10
C ALA A 276 9.90 -12.16 2.96
N GLU A 277 10.72 -12.98 2.29
CA GLU A 277 11.71 -13.82 2.94
C GLU A 277 13.00 -13.00 3.08
N GLU A 278 13.47 -12.81 4.30
CA GLU A 278 14.64 -11.98 4.60
C GLU A 278 15.48 -12.64 5.70
N ARG A 279 16.71 -12.18 5.87
CA ARG A 279 17.64 -12.72 6.87
C ARG A 279 18.17 -11.60 7.76
N TYR A 280 17.96 -11.73 9.07
CA TYR A 280 18.43 -10.78 10.09
C TYR A 280 19.04 -11.55 11.25
N ASP A 281 20.13 -11.03 11.82
CA ASP A 281 20.87 -11.67 12.93
C ASP A 281 21.22 -13.15 12.66
N GLY A 282 21.49 -13.48 11.39
CA GLY A 282 21.79 -14.84 10.94
C GLY A 282 20.56 -15.77 10.84
N VAL A 283 19.36 -15.28 11.12
CA VAL A 283 18.09 -16.04 11.14
C VAL A 283 17.23 -15.72 9.92
N ASP A 284 16.77 -16.76 9.23
CA ASP A 284 15.78 -16.62 8.16
C ASP A 284 14.39 -16.33 8.76
N VAL A 285 13.77 -15.25 8.29
CA VAL A 285 12.49 -14.77 8.79
C VAL A 285 11.53 -14.45 7.64
N LEU A 286 10.24 -14.61 7.92
CA LEU A 286 9.17 -14.05 7.11
C LEU A 286 8.85 -12.65 7.66
N VAL A 287 9.16 -11.62 6.87
CA VAL A 287 8.91 -10.22 7.22
C VAL A 287 7.59 -9.79 6.63
N THR A 288 6.59 -9.66 7.49
CA THR A 288 5.30 -9.07 7.14
C THR A 288 5.37 -7.57 7.31
N ARG A 289 5.12 -6.82 6.24
CA ARG A 289 4.92 -5.37 6.28
C ARG A 289 3.45 -5.07 6.09
N LYS A 290 2.86 -4.33 7.02
CA LYS A 290 1.48 -3.85 6.93
C LYS A 290 1.43 -2.36 7.15
N GLY A 291 1.11 -1.63 6.09
CA GLY A 291 1.32 -0.20 6.04
C GLY A 291 2.78 0.18 6.26
N ALA A 292 3.71 -0.55 5.65
CA ALA A 292 5.13 -0.21 5.67
C ALA A 292 5.79 -0.62 4.36
N ILE A 293 6.71 0.18 3.83
CA ILE A 293 7.43 -0.10 2.60
C ILE A 293 8.83 -0.66 2.89
N ARG A 294 9.44 -1.34 1.92
CA ARG A 294 10.89 -1.60 1.96
C ARG A 294 11.64 -0.28 1.79
N ALA A 295 12.69 -0.11 2.57
CA ALA A 295 13.61 1.02 2.58
C ALA A 295 15.06 0.52 2.77
N GLY A 296 15.45 -0.49 1.99
CA GLY A 296 16.86 -0.89 1.87
C GLY A 296 17.70 0.23 1.28
N THR A 297 19.02 0.17 1.45
CA THR A 297 19.93 1.20 0.92
C THR A 297 19.72 1.39 -0.57
N GLY A 298 19.29 2.58 -0.97
CA GLY A 298 19.07 2.92 -2.38
C GLY A 298 17.67 2.66 -2.91
N ASP A 299 16.84 1.88 -2.20
CA ASP A 299 15.46 1.58 -2.60
C ASP A 299 14.66 2.86 -2.74
N LEU A 300 13.98 3.05 -3.87
CA LEU A 300 13.01 4.12 -4.02
C LEU A 300 11.64 3.68 -3.47
N GLY A 301 11.00 4.59 -2.76
CA GLY A 301 9.71 4.38 -2.12
C GLY A 301 8.77 5.58 -2.28
N ILE A 302 7.51 5.38 -1.93
CA ILE A 302 6.46 6.39 -2.02
C ILE A 302 5.74 6.44 -0.67
N ILE A 303 5.66 7.63 -0.09
CA ILE A 303 4.98 7.89 1.19
C ILE A 303 3.90 8.96 0.97
N PRO A 304 2.64 8.56 0.68
CA PRO A 304 1.54 9.48 0.49
C PRO A 304 1.05 10.12 1.79
N GLY A 305 0.68 11.40 1.72
CA GLY A 305 -0.14 12.03 2.74
C GLY A 305 -1.61 11.69 2.57
N SER A 306 -2.41 12.73 2.43
CA SER A 306 -3.85 12.71 2.17
C SER A 306 -4.17 13.58 0.95
N MET A 307 -5.45 13.64 0.57
CA MET A 307 -5.95 14.44 -0.54
C MET A 307 -5.70 15.95 -0.32
N GLY A 308 -4.53 16.47 -0.68
CA GLY A 308 -4.16 17.89 -0.56
C GLY A 308 -2.99 18.21 0.39
N THR A 309 -2.46 17.24 1.14
CA THR A 309 -1.30 17.45 2.06
C THR A 309 0.05 17.09 1.45
N GLY A 310 0.06 16.58 0.21
CA GLY A 310 1.26 16.19 -0.51
C GLY A 310 1.70 14.74 -0.25
N SER A 311 2.72 14.33 -0.99
CA SER A 311 3.31 12.98 -0.96
C SER A 311 4.82 13.08 -1.12
N TYR A 312 5.56 12.07 -0.68
CA TYR A 312 7.02 12.06 -0.78
C TYR A 312 7.51 10.88 -1.62
N ILE A 313 8.44 11.17 -2.53
CA ILE A 313 9.34 10.15 -3.07
C ILE A 313 10.54 10.10 -2.15
N VAL A 314 10.90 8.89 -1.72
CA VAL A 314 11.96 8.68 -0.74
C VAL A 314 12.97 7.66 -1.22
N ARG A 315 14.18 7.71 -0.65
CA ARG A 315 15.19 6.67 -0.80
C ARG A 315 15.55 6.05 0.54
N GLY A 316 15.57 4.72 0.60
CA GLY A 316 15.90 3.97 1.80
C GLY A 316 17.37 4.10 2.21
N LYS A 317 17.59 4.16 3.54
CA LYS A 317 18.92 4.21 4.17
C LYS A 317 19.41 2.85 4.67
N GLY A 318 18.58 1.79 4.57
CA GLY A 318 18.99 0.43 4.93
C GLY A 318 19.11 0.20 6.44
N ASN A 319 18.27 0.84 7.25
CA ASN A 319 18.31 0.69 8.70
C ASN A 319 17.85 -0.73 9.13
N GLU A 320 18.79 -1.57 9.54
CA GLU A 320 18.52 -2.96 9.95
C GLU A 320 17.64 -3.06 11.20
N ALA A 321 17.69 -2.08 12.10
CA ALA A 321 16.84 -2.09 13.30
C ALA A 321 15.35 -1.97 12.93
N ALA A 322 15.04 -1.34 11.80
CA ALA A 322 13.72 -1.23 11.21
C ALA A 322 13.39 -2.34 10.20
N TYR A 323 14.22 -3.39 10.10
CA TYR A 323 14.13 -4.41 9.05
C TYR A 323 14.11 -3.78 7.65
N CYS A 324 14.98 -2.77 7.45
CA CYS A 324 15.11 -2.02 6.21
C CYS A 324 13.75 -1.54 5.69
N SER A 325 12.96 -0.87 6.54
CA SER A 325 11.59 -0.46 6.24
C SER A 325 11.31 0.97 6.68
N ALA A 326 10.25 1.56 6.11
CA ALA A 326 9.77 2.90 6.43
C ALA A 326 8.23 2.96 6.41
N SER A 327 7.65 4.09 6.85
CA SER A 327 6.20 4.30 6.83
C SER A 327 5.63 4.22 5.41
N HIS A 328 4.34 3.91 5.28
CA HIS A 328 3.66 3.87 3.97
C HIS A 328 2.77 5.08 3.70
N GLY A 329 2.63 6.01 4.65
CA GLY A 329 1.84 7.21 4.47
C GLY A 329 1.64 7.98 5.77
N ALA A 330 0.69 8.91 5.79
CA ALA A 330 0.40 9.69 6.99
C ALA A 330 -0.21 8.86 8.13
N GLY A 331 -1.01 7.83 7.81
CA GLY A 331 -1.81 7.10 8.79
C GLY A 331 -3.05 7.88 9.24
N ARG A 332 -4.12 7.17 9.60
CA ARG A 332 -5.40 7.79 9.95
C ARG A 332 -5.39 8.24 11.42
N ARG A 333 -6.00 9.40 11.69
CA ARG A 333 -6.33 9.88 13.05
C ARG A 333 -7.73 9.46 13.49
N MET A 334 -8.60 9.11 12.55
CA MET A 334 -9.96 8.69 12.84
C MET A 334 -10.48 7.64 11.84
N SER A 335 -11.46 6.87 12.29
CA SER A 335 -12.11 5.87 11.43
C SER A 335 -12.87 6.53 10.27
N ARG A 336 -13.09 5.80 9.17
CA ARG A 336 -13.92 6.27 8.04
C ARG A 336 -15.32 6.67 8.49
N ALA A 337 -15.92 5.88 9.37
CA ALA A 337 -17.26 6.15 9.90
C ALA A 337 -17.28 7.43 10.77
N GLN A 338 -16.22 7.70 11.51
CA GLN A 338 -16.09 8.94 12.27
C GLN A 338 -15.89 10.14 11.34
N ALA A 339 -15.02 10.04 10.34
CA ALA A 339 -14.81 11.09 9.35
C ALA A 339 -16.13 11.51 8.66
N LYS A 340 -16.95 10.54 8.23
CA LYS A 340 -18.28 10.81 7.63
C LYS A 340 -19.29 11.47 8.57
N ARG A 341 -19.11 11.34 9.89
CA ARG A 341 -19.96 12.01 10.88
C ARG A 341 -19.43 13.39 11.27
N THR A 342 -18.14 13.63 11.12
CA THR A 342 -17.46 14.85 11.56
C THR A 342 -17.40 15.91 10.47
N TYR A 343 -17.24 15.50 9.21
CA TYR A 343 -17.00 16.42 8.09
C TYR A 343 -18.12 16.39 7.07
N SER A 344 -18.33 17.53 6.42
CA SER A 344 -19.26 17.76 5.31
C SER A 344 -18.55 17.75 3.96
N THR A 345 -19.33 17.83 2.87
CA THR A 345 -18.80 18.06 1.52
C THR A 345 -18.18 19.44 1.36
N ASP A 346 -18.62 20.42 2.14
CA ASP A 346 -18.07 21.79 2.11
C ASP A 346 -16.69 21.81 2.78
N ASP A 347 -16.53 21.08 3.89
CA ASP A 347 -15.22 20.86 4.52
C ASP A 347 -14.26 20.18 3.54
N LEU A 348 -14.75 19.17 2.82
CA LEU A 348 -13.97 18.49 1.79
C LEU A 348 -13.55 19.48 0.70
N ALA A 349 -14.47 20.27 0.16
CA ALA A 349 -14.19 21.26 -0.87
C ALA A 349 -13.15 22.30 -0.40
N ALA A 350 -13.28 22.80 0.83
CA ALA A 350 -12.34 23.74 1.43
C ALA A 350 -10.93 23.13 1.59
N GLN A 351 -10.82 21.92 2.15
CA GLN A 351 -9.53 21.28 2.43
C GLN A 351 -8.83 20.75 1.17
N THR A 352 -9.54 20.65 0.05
CA THR A 352 -9.03 20.17 -1.23
C THR A 352 -9.04 21.27 -2.29
N SER A 353 -9.07 22.54 -1.87
CA SER A 353 -8.96 23.69 -2.75
C SER A 353 -7.67 23.64 -3.57
N GLY A 354 -7.77 23.89 -4.87
CA GLY A 354 -6.66 23.76 -5.82
C GLY A 354 -6.36 22.34 -6.30
N VAL A 355 -7.16 21.34 -5.90
CA VAL A 355 -7.09 19.97 -6.40
C VAL A 355 -8.36 19.62 -7.15
N GLU A 356 -8.24 19.24 -8.43
CA GLU A 356 -9.34 18.71 -9.22
C GLU A 356 -9.65 17.28 -8.78
N CYS A 357 -10.77 17.10 -8.10
CA CYS A 357 -11.22 15.81 -7.60
C CYS A 357 -12.73 15.82 -7.35
N ARG A 358 -13.29 14.63 -7.11
CA ARG A 358 -14.67 14.50 -6.61
C ARG A 358 -14.82 15.22 -5.26
N LYS A 359 -15.94 15.92 -5.08
CA LYS A 359 -16.30 16.67 -3.85
C LYS A 359 -17.63 16.20 -3.25
N ASP A 360 -17.95 14.92 -3.42
CA ASP A 360 -19.23 14.34 -2.98
C ASP A 360 -19.08 13.47 -1.71
N ALA A 361 -20.22 13.11 -1.12
CA ALA A 361 -20.29 12.31 0.11
C ALA A 361 -19.58 10.95 0.02
N GLY A 362 -19.35 10.43 -1.19
CA GLY A 362 -18.66 9.17 -1.42
C GLY A 362 -17.17 9.19 -1.06
N VAL A 363 -16.56 10.37 -0.98
CA VAL A 363 -15.11 10.54 -0.73
C VAL A 363 -14.79 11.31 0.55
N VAL A 364 -15.80 11.73 1.32
CA VAL A 364 -15.63 12.47 2.58
C VAL A 364 -14.83 11.67 3.63
N ASP A 365 -14.87 10.33 3.62
CA ASP A 365 -14.07 9.54 4.55
C ASP A 365 -12.55 9.59 4.30
N GLU A 366 -12.13 10.19 3.19
CA GLU A 366 -10.73 10.33 2.78
C GLU A 366 -10.25 11.80 2.80
N ILE A 367 -11.00 12.69 3.46
CA ILE A 367 -10.67 14.11 3.68
C ILE A 367 -9.34 14.30 4.45
N PRO A 368 -8.52 15.34 4.17
CA PRO A 368 -7.25 15.58 4.86
C PRO A 368 -7.30 15.57 6.38
N GLY A 369 -8.29 16.21 6.97
CA GLY A 369 -8.47 16.24 8.42
C GLY A 369 -8.70 14.88 9.09
N ALA A 370 -8.86 13.79 8.32
CA ALA A 370 -8.94 12.43 8.85
C ALA A 370 -7.56 11.75 9.04
N TYR A 371 -6.49 12.38 8.58
CA TYR A 371 -5.12 11.85 8.57
C TYR A 371 -4.20 12.58 9.56
N LYS A 372 -3.09 11.93 9.94
CA LYS A 372 -2.02 12.60 10.69
C LYS A 372 -1.30 13.60 9.78
N ASP A 373 -0.51 14.48 10.38
CA ASP A 373 0.37 15.35 9.62
C ASP A 373 1.51 14.53 9.02
N ILE A 374 1.58 14.50 7.68
CA ILE A 374 2.63 13.78 6.96
C ILE A 374 4.03 14.34 7.26
N THR A 375 4.14 15.64 7.55
CA THR A 375 5.43 16.27 7.87
C THR A 375 5.98 15.77 9.20
N GLU A 376 5.11 15.56 10.20
CA GLU A 376 5.48 14.95 11.48
C GLU A 376 5.95 13.50 11.29
N VAL A 377 5.23 12.72 10.46
CA VAL A 377 5.62 11.35 10.11
C VAL A 377 6.99 11.31 9.43
N MET A 378 7.27 12.23 8.51
CA MET A 378 8.57 12.31 7.84
C MET A 378 9.69 12.74 8.79
N ALA A 379 9.43 13.69 9.69
CA ALA A 379 10.41 14.15 10.66
C ALA A 379 10.87 13.05 11.64
N GLN A 380 10.00 12.09 11.95
CA GLN A 380 10.28 10.99 12.89
C GLN A 380 11.09 9.82 12.28
N GLN A 381 11.31 9.79 10.97
CA GLN A 381 11.97 8.67 10.27
C GLN A 381 13.15 9.09 9.40
N GLN A 382 13.81 10.19 9.74
CA GLN A 382 14.95 10.72 8.99
C GLN A 382 16.16 9.76 8.96
N ASP A 383 16.23 8.80 9.87
CA ASP A 383 17.24 7.73 9.87
C ASP A 383 16.84 6.51 9.02
N LEU A 384 15.57 6.42 8.58
CA LEU A 384 15.07 5.34 7.73
C LEU A 384 15.16 5.69 6.24
N VAL A 385 14.89 6.96 5.91
CA VAL A 385 14.79 7.43 4.53
C VAL A 385 15.39 8.83 4.35
N GLU A 386 15.78 9.14 3.12
CA GLU A 386 15.98 10.51 2.63
C GLU A 386 14.84 10.91 1.69
N VAL A 387 14.48 12.20 1.69
CA VAL A 387 13.48 12.74 0.76
C VAL A 387 14.17 13.03 -0.58
N VAL A 388 13.62 12.45 -1.65
CA VAL A 388 14.06 12.67 -3.04
C VAL A 388 13.21 13.75 -3.71
N ALA A 389 11.89 13.71 -3.51
CA ALA A 389 10.97 14.71 -4.04
C ALA A 389 9.77 14.90 -3.10
N HIS A 390 9.29 16.14 -2.98
CA HIS A 390 8.03 16.48 -2.34
C HIS A 390 7.00 16.82 -3.42
N LEU A 391 5.86 16.13 -3.41
CA LEU A 391 4.84 16.21 -4.45
C LEU A 391 3.57 16.81 -3.89
N LYS A 392 2.91 17.69 -4.64
CA LYS A 392 1.56 18.17 -4.34
C LYS A 392 0.61 17.79 -5.47
N GLN A 393 -0.48 17.10 -5.15
CA GLN A 393 -1.46 16.72 -6.16
C GLN A 393 -2.19 17.95 -6.72
N VAL A 394 -2.49 17.89 -8.02
CA VAL A 394 -3.36 18.83 -8.74
C VAL A 394 -4.58 18.13 -9.31
N VAL A 395 -4.50 16.81 -9.52
CA VAL A 395 -5.65 15.93 -9.83
C VAL A 395 -5.66 14.75 -8.88
N CYS A 396 -6.84 14.37 -8.37
CA CYS A 396 -7.03 13.16 -7.59
C CYS A 396 -8.29 12.40 -8.08
N VAL A 397 -8.09 11.17 -8.55
CA VAL A 397 -9.14 10.25 -8.99
C VAL A 397 -9.31 9.16 -7.94
N LYS A 398 -10.55 8.94 -7.50
CA LYS A 398 -10.92 7.92 -6.50
C LYS A 398 -12.22 7.22 -6.85
N GLY A 399 -12.31 5.98 -6.40
CA GLY A 399 -13.46 5.08 -6.56
C GLY A 399 -14.63 5.34 -5.63
#